data_AF-K9PUQ0-F1
#
_entry.id   AF-K9PUQ0-F1
#
_cell.length_a   1.000
_cell.length_b   1.000
_cell.length_c   1.000
_cell.angle_alpha   90.00
_cell.angle_beta   90.00
_cell.angle_gamma   90.00
#
_symmetry.space_group_name_H-M   'P 1'
#
loop_
_entity.id
_entity.type
_entity.pdbx_description
1 polymer ?
#
loop_
_entity_poly.entity_id
_entity_poly.type
_entity_poly.pdbx_seq_one_letter_code
_entity_poly.pdbx_strand_id
1 'polypeptide(L)'
;MLQRYFSTLLILLGLMGCQATVTEPEIELTDITEAQLNDLIFAVDYGQLINNSLDDDQKSLVKLMRLGKSVDGGGAYGFGVMLQTIALEIGDDDFAGATAKLTSAEKKLIHELLLAGFDYGDRRYEVTDFEIVLPQTYATTNIQ
;
A
#
# COMPACT_ATOMS: atom_id res chain seq x y z
N MET A 1 67.47 9.45 -28.86
CA MET A 1 66.02 9.51 -29.15
C MET A 1 65.36 8.14 -28.92
N LEU A 2 65.47 7.58 -27.72
CA LEU A 2 64.99 6.22 -27.43
C LEU A 2 63.87 6.18 -26.36
N GLN A 3 63.43 7.35 -25.91
CA GLN A 3 62.46 7.49 -24.80
C GLN A 3 61.07 7.94 -25.27
N ARG A 4 60.88 8.11 -26.60
CA ARG A 4 59.59 8.53 -27.20
C ARG A 4 58.78 7.40 -27.84
N TYR A 5 59.29 6.17 -27.85
CA TYR A 5 58.58 5.00 -28.37
C TYR A 5 57.81 4.21 -27.30
N PHE A 6 57.93 4.58 -26.01
CA PHE A 6 57.26 3.88 -24.92
C PHE A 6 55.81 4.33 -24.65
N SER A 7 55.39 5.47 -25.19
CA SER A 7 54.04 6.02 -24.95
C SER A 7 52.98 5.54 -25.94
N THR A 8 53.37 4.95 -27.07
CA THR A 8 52.44 4.46 -28.11
C THR A 8 52.07 2.99 -27.97
N LEU A 9 52.74 2.22 -27.10
CA LEU A 9 52.44 0.80 -26.87
C LEU A 9 51.33 0.56 -25.83
N LEU A 10 50.99 1.56 -25.02
CA LEU A 10 50.03 1.42 -23.90
C LEU A 10 48.57 1.77 -24.27
N ILE A 11 48.31 2.30 -25.47
CA ILE A 11 46.95 2.67 -25.91
C ILE A 11 46.28 1.54 -26.72
N LEU A 12 47.03 0.54 -27.17
CA LEU A 12 46.52 -0.56 -28.00
C LEU A 12 45.98 -1.77 -27.23
N LEU A 13 45.99 -1.75 -25.89
CA LEU A 13 45.53 -2.85 -25.03
C LEU A 13 44.14 -2.64 -24.40
N GLY A 14 43.42 -1.58 -24.78
CA GLY A 14 42.14 -1.21 -24.17
C GLY A 14 40.87 -1.55 -24.97
N LEU A 15 40.95 -2.24 -26.11
CA LEU A 15 39.81 -2.47 -27.01
C LEU A 15 39.33 -3.92 -27.12
N MET A 16 39.80 -4.81 -26.25
CA MET A 16 39.25 -6.17 -26.14
C MET A 16 38.55 -6.34 -24.80
N GLY A 17 37.22 -6.36 -24.84
CA GLY A 17 36.41 -6.93 -23.76
C GLY A 17 35.28 -6.04 -23.25
N CYS A 18 34.26 -5.85 -24.07
CA CYS A 18 32.90 -5.68 -23.54
C CYS A 18 31.90 -6.16 -24.59
N GLN A 19 31.88 -7.47 -24.85
CA GLN A 19 30.65 -8.08 -25.35
C GLN A 19 29.70 -8.15 -24.15
N ALA A 20 28.97 -7.06 -23.92
CA ALA A 20 27.81 -7.09 -23.07
C ALA A 20 26.78 -7.98 -23.78
N THR A 21 26.74 -9.24 -23.38
CA THR A 21 25.60 -10.11 -23.69
C THR A 21 24.39 -9.44 -23.04
N VAL A 22 23.59 -8.74 -23.84
CA VAL A 22 22.29 -8.23 -23.42
C VAL A 22 21.41 -9.48 -23.28
N THR A 23 21.35 -10.01 -22.07
CA THR A 23 20.29 -10.94 -21.69
C THR A 23 19.00 -10.13 -21.74
N GLU A 24 18.14 -10.37 -22.74
CA GLU A 24 16.78 -9.85 -22.70
C GLU A 24 16.16 -10.26 -21.36
N PRO A 25 15.60 -9.32 -20.57
CA PRO A 25 14.89 -9.72 -19.37
C PRO A 25 13.72 -10.59 -19.82
N GLU A 26 13.76 -11.86 -19.43
CA GLU A 26 12.63 -12.77 -19.53
C GLU A 26 11.51 -12.16 -18.68
N ILE A 27 10.57 -11.49 -19.34
CA ILE A 27 9.40 -10.93 -18.67
C ILE A 27 8.55 -12.11 -18.24
N GLU A 28 8.69 -12.53 -16.98
CA GLU A 28 7.68 -13.36 -16.32
C GLU A 28 6.36 -12.60 -16.36
N LEU A 29 5.50 -12.96 -17.30
CA LEU A 29 4.09 -12.57 -17.33
C LEU A 29 3.43 -13.20 -16.11
N THR A 30 3.48 -12.49 -14.99
CA THR A 30 2.68 -12.81 -13.81
C THR A 30 1.23 -12.53 -14.16
N ASP A 31 0.35 -13.53 -14.00
CA ASP A 31 -1.08 -13.39 -14.24
C ASP A 31 -1.64 -12.23 -13.40
N ILE A 32 -1.89 -11.10 -14.05
CA ILE A 32 -2.51 -9.93 -13.43
C ILE A 32 -3.96 -10.29 -13.15
N THR A 33 -4.34 -10.33 -11.88
CA THR A 33 -5.73 -10.55 -11.50
C THR A 33 -6.62 -9.43 -12.04
N GLU A 34 -7.88 -9.71 -12.32
CA GLU A 34 -8.85 -8.71 -12.81
C GLU A 34 -8.95 -7.48 -11.87
N ALA A 35 -8.73 -7.68 -10.57
CA ALA A 35 -8.65 -6.61 -9.59
C ALA A 35 -7.40 -5.72 -9.79
N GLN A 36 -6.22 -6.31 -10.00
CA GLN A 36 -4.99 -5.57 -10.31
C GLN A 36 -5.08 -4.87 -11.68
N LEU A 37 -5.76 -5.48 -12.64
CA LEU A 37 -5.98 -4.89 -13.96
C LEU A 37 -6.92 -3.67 -13.86
N ASN A 38 -7.99 -3.77 -13.07
CA ASN A 38 -8.90 -2.64 -12.82
C ASN A 38 -8.20 -1.49 -12.07
N ASP A 39 -7.30 -1.80 -11.13
CA ASP A 39 -6.48 -0.79 -10.43
C ASP A 39 -5.52 -0.05 -11.39
N LEU A 40 -5.03 -0.71 -12.45
CA LEU A 40 -4.14 -0.11 -13.45
C LEU A 40 -4.86 0.70 -14.54
N ILE A 41 -6.08 0.30 -14.92
CA ILE A 41 -6.78 0.86 -16.09
C ILE A 41 -7.64 2.08 -15.72
N PHE A 42 -8.17 2.14 -14.50
CA PHE A 42 -9.06 3.22 -14.08
C PHE A 42 -8.41 4.06 -12.97
N ALA A 43 -8.19 5.34 -13.25
CA ALA A 43 -7.83 6.31 -12.21
C ALA A 43 -8.86 6.24 -11.08
N VAL A 44 -8.39 5.89 -9.89
CA VAL A 44 -9.23 5.85 -8.69
C VAL A 44 -9.52 7.27 -8.25
N ASP A 45 -10.79 7.65 -8.25
CA ASP A 45 -11.24 8.87 -7.57
C ASP A 45 -11.35 8.60 -6.06
N TYR A 46 -10.27 8.90 -5.33
CA TYR A 46 -10.21 8.73 -3.89
C TYR A 46 -11.27 9.55 -3.16
N GLY A 47 -11.57 10.76 -3.65
CA GLY A 47 -12.57 11.63 -3.01
C GLY A 47 -13.97 11.03 -3.09
N GLN A 48 -14.36 10.55 -4.27
CA GLN A 48 -15.62 9.85 -4.44
C GLN A 48 -15.66 8.56 -3.60
N LEU A 49 -14.57 7.80 -3.57
CA LEU A 49 -14.53 6.54 -2.84
C LEU A 49 -14.66 6.75 -1.32
N ILE A 50 -14.02 7.80 -0.79
CA ILE A 50 -14.15 8.20 0.63
C ILE A 50 -15.57 8.65 0.92
N ASN A 51 -16.15 9.54 0.11
CA ASN A 51 -17.52 10.03 0.32
C ASN A 51 -18.55 8.90 0.31
N ASN A 52 -18.48 8.00 -0.69
CA ASN A 52 -19.35 6.83 -0.74
C ASN A 52 -19.17 5.94 0.49
N SER A 53 -17.94 5.80 1.00
CA SER A 53 -17.67 5.02 2.21
C SER A 53 -18.28 5.65 3.46
N LEU A 54 -18.30 6.99 3.54
CA LEU A 54 -18.96 7.74 4.62
C LEU A 54 -20.49 7.66 4.52
N ASP A 55 -21.03 7.47 3.31
CA ASP A 55 -22.45 7.18 3.06
C ASP A 55 -22.81 5.69 3.26
N ASP A 56 -21.95 4.92 3.95
CA ASP A 56 -22.07 3.48 4.21
C ASP A 56 -22.19 2.59 2.94
N ASP A 57 -21.61 3.02 1.81
CA ASP A 57 -21.41 2.11 0.68
C ASP A 57 -20.27 1.13 0.97
N GLN A 58 -20.68 -0.01 1.51
CA GLN A 58 -19.85 -1.16 1.85
C GLN A 58 -18.92 -1.62 0.70
N LYS A 59 -19.31 -1.48 -0.57
CA LYS A 59 -18.43 -1.86 -1.69
C LYS A 59 -17.31 -0.85 -1.88
N SER A 60 -17.64 0.43 -1.78
CA SER A 60 -16.68 1.52 -1.83
C SER A 60 -15.68 1.44 -0.66
N LEU A 61 -16.15 1.14 0.54
CA LEU A 61 -15.31 0.97 1.72
C LEU A 61 -14.34 -0.21 1.58
N VAL A 62 -14.80 -1.37 1.13
CA VAL A 62 -13.92 -2.54 0.89
C VAL A 62 -12.89 -2.22 -0.20
N LYS A 63 -13.29 -1.53 -1.27
CA LYS A 63 -12.35 -1.09 -2.31
C LYS A 63 -11.31 -0.13 -1.74
N LEU A 64 -11.73 0.84 -0.91
CA LEU A 64 -10.84 1.79 -0.26
C LEU A 64 -9.83 1.07 0.62
N MET A 65 -10.27 0.17 1.50
CA MET A 65 -9.41 -0.64 2.37
C MET A 65 -8.31 -1.38 1.58
N ARG A 66 -8.66 -1.95 0.42
CA ARG A 66 -7.70 -2.67 -0.44
C ARG A 66 -6.62 -1.78 -1.05
N LEU A 67 -6.87 -0.48 -1.19
CA LEU A 67 -5.86 0.47 -1.64
C LEU A 67 -4.78 0.71 -0.58
N GLY A 68 -5.02 0.33 0.68
CA GLY A 68 -4.01 0.38 1.74
C GLY A 68 -2.74 -0.39 1.41
N LYS A 69 -2.80 -1.43 0.55
CA LYS A 69 -1.63 -2.20 0.09
C LYS A 69 -0.61 -1.35 -0.69
N SER A 70 -1.07 -0.22 -1.23
CA SER A 70 -0.29 0.69 -2.07
C SER A 70 0.22 1.90 -1.30
N VAL A 71 0.02 1.93 0.02
CA VAL A 71 0.41 3.03 0.89
C VAL A 71 1.57 2.60 1.77
N ASP A 72 2.64 3.40 1.81
CA ASP A 72 3.83 3.14 2.61
C ASP A 72 4.31 4.37 3.40
N GLY A 73 5.21 4.12 4.36
CA GLY A 73 5.88 5.17 5.14
C GLY A 73 4.93 6.20 5.73
N GLY A 74 5.18 7.48 5.43
CA GLY A 74 4.38 8.61 5.92
C GLY A 74 2.90 8.56 5.48
N GLY A 75 2.61 7.98 4.31
CA GLY A 75 1.26 7.86 3.79
C GLY A 75 0.39 6.90 4.62
N ALA A 76 1.00 5.87 5.21
CA ALA A 76 0.29 4.85 5.97
C ALA A 76 -0.40 5.43 7.21
N TYR A 77 0.24 6.40 7.89
CA TYR A 77 -0.36 7.10 9.02
C TYR A 77 -1.58 7.91 8.60
N GLY A 78 -1.47 8.72 7.53
CA GLY A 78 -2.59 9.52 7.03
C GLY A 78 -3.76 8.64 6.57
N PHE A 79 -3.46 7.51 5.93
CA PHE A 79 -4.46 6.54 5.52
C PHE A 79 -5.13 5.87 6.73
N GLY A 80 -4.36 5.54 7.77
CA GLY A 80 -4.87 5.05 9.04
C GLY A 80 -5.85 6.01 9.71
N VAL A 81 -5.49 7.30 9.78
CA VAL A 81 -6.37 8.35 10.33
C VAL A 81 -7.65 8.52 9.51
N MET A 82 -7.57 8.39 8.17
CA MET A 82 -8.73 8.40 7.31
C MET A 82 -9.65 7.21 7.60
N LEU A 83 -9.11 5.98 7.68
CA LEU A 83 -9.89 4.79 8.02
C LEU A 83 -10.54 4.90 9.40
N GLN A 84 -9.79 5.40 10.38
CA GLN A 84 -10.31 5.68 11.72
C GLN A 84 -11.49 6.65 11.65
N THR A 85 -11.36 7.75 10.91
CA THR A 85 -12.42 8.75 10.75
C THR A 85 -13.68 8.13 10.14
N ILE A 86 -13.53 7.33 9.08
CA ILE A 86 -14.66 6.64 8.46
C ILE A 86 -15.33 5.68 9.45
N ALA A 87 -14.54 4.87 10.16
CA ALA A 87 -15.07 3.91 11.13
C ALA A 87 -15.85 4.59 12.28
N LEU A 88 -15.37 5.75 12.74
CA LEU A 88 -16.04 6.53 13.77
C LEU A 88 -17.32 7.21 13.28
N GLU A 89 -17.40 7.56 11.99
CA GLU A 89 -18.58 8.20 11.39
C GLU A 89 -19.68 7.17 11.10
N ILE A 90 -19.35 6.05 10.45
CA ILE A 90 -20.34 5.03 10.06
C ILE A 90 -20.69 4.08 11.21
N GLY A 91 -19.80 3.94 12.20
CA GLY A 91 -19.98 3.06 13.34
C GLY A 91 -19.23 1.72 13.20
N ASP A 92 -18.93 1.13 14.37
CA ASP A 92 -18.11 -0.08 14.47
C ASP A 92 -18.74 -1.30 13.79
N ASP A 93 -20.06 -1.51 13.91
CA ASP A 93 -20.73 -2.67 13.33
C ASP A 93 -20.65 -2.68 11.79
N ASP A 94 -20.88 -1.52 11.16
CA ASP A 94 -20.86 -1.39 9.70
C ASP A 94 -19.44 -1.47 9.15
N PHE A 95 -18.47 -0.88 9.87
CA PHE A 95 -17.07 -0.98 9.51
C PHE A 95 -16.53 -2.42 9.71
N ALA A 96 -16.93 -3.10 10.78
CA ALA A 96 -16.63 -4.51 11.02
C ALA A 96 -17.23 -5.41 9.92
N GLY A 97 -18.46 -5.12 9.48
CA GLY A 97 -19.11 -5.79 8.36
C GLY A 97 -18.34 -5.66 7.04
N ALA A 98 -17.70 -4.52 6.80
CA ALA A 98 -16.82 -4.32 5.65
C ALA A 98 -15.51 -5.10 5.81
N THR A 99 -14.84 -4.99 6.95
CA THR A 99 -13.57 -5.69 7.21
C THR A 99 -13.72 -7.21 7.18
N ALA A 100 -14.88 -7.76 7.57
CA ALA A 100 -15.15 -9.18 7.52
C ALA A 100 -15.01 -9.79 6.11
N LYS A 101 -15.25 -9.00 5.05
CA LYS A 101 -15.19 -9.37 3.63
C LYS A 101 -13.75 -9.43 3.09
N LEU A 102 -12.77 -8.98 3.88
CA LEU A 102 -11.36 -8.99 3.52
C LEU A 102 -10.72 -10.36 3.80
N THR A 103 -9.67 -10.66 3.05
CA THR A 103 -8.76 -11.79 3.30
C THR A 103 -8.00 -11.59 4.62
N SER A 104 -7.40 -12.64 5.17
CA SER A 104 -6.59 -12.53 6.40
C SER A 104 -5.42 -11.55 6.27
N ALA A 105 -4.74 -11.52 5.13
CA ALA A 105 -3.65 -10.58 4.90
C ALA A 105 -4.14 -9.12 4.88
N GLU A 106 -5.26 -8.87 4.19
CA GLU A 106 -5.88 -7.54 4.14
C GLU A 106 -6.39 -7.12 5.53
N LYS A 107 -6.99 -8.02 6.31
CA LYS A 107 -7.45 -7.75 7.70
C LYS A 107 -6.29 -7.32 8.59
N LYS A 108 -5.16 -8.03 8.52
CA LYS A 108 -3.96 -7.69 9.28
C LYS A 108 -3.41 -6.31 8.89
N LEU A 109 -3.36 -6.01 7.59
CA LEU A 109 -2.95 -4.69 7.11
C LEU A 109 -3.87 -3.59 7.65
N ILE A 110 -5.19 -3.79 7.58
CA ILE A 110 -6.17 -2.83 8.12
C ILE A 110 -6.01 -2.68 9.64
N HIS A 111 -5.71 -3.76 10.36
CA HIS A 111 -5.41 -3.70 11.79
C HIS A 111 -4.23 -2.74 12.07
N GLU A 112 -3.12 -2.92 11.37
CA GLU A 112 -1.91 -2.10 11.54
C GLU A 112 -2.16 -0.63 11.17
N LEU A 113 -2.92 -0.38 10.10
CA LEU A 113 -3.31 0.97 9.69
C LEU A 113 -4.24 1.63 10.71
N LEU A 114 -5.19 0.90 11.28
CA LEU A 114 -6.08 1.43 12.32
C LEU A 114 -5.32 1.72 13.61
N LEU A 115 -4.39 0.86 14.04
CA LEU A 115 -3.51 1.16 15.17
C LEU A 115 -2.78 2.49 14.96
N ALA A 116 -2.17 2.68 13.78
CA ALA A 116 -1.55 3.95 13.41
C ALA A 116 -2.58 5.10 13.39
N GLY A 117 -3.79 4.87 12.88
CA GLY A 117 -4.87 5.86 12.91
C GLY A 117 -5.20 6.33 14.32
N PHE A 118 -5.35 5.41 15.27
CA PHE A 118 -5.64 5.73 16.67
C PHE A 118 -4.46 6.37 17.42
N ASP A 119 -3.22 6.01 17.08
CA ASP A 119 -2.02 6.60 17.67
C ASP A 119 -1.79 8.06 17.23
N TYR A 120 -2.05 8.36 15.95
CA TYR A 120 -1.73 9.64 15.31
C TYR A 120 -2.94 10.53 15.02
N GLY A 121 -4.14 9.99 15.08
CA GLY A 121 -5.39 10.65 14.76
C GLY A 121 -5.89 11.61 15.84
N ASP A 122 -6.95 12.34 15.48
CA ASP A 122 -7.51 13.39 16.31
C ASP A 122 -8.12 12.84 17.60
N ARG A 123 -7.61 13.30 18.74
CA ARG A 123 -7.96 12.83 20.10
C ARG A 123 -9.24 13.44 20.63
N ARG A 124 -10.24 13.67 19.77
CA ARG A 124 -11.55 14.18 20.16
C ARG A 124 -12.27 13.27 21.17
N TYR A 125 -11.84 12.02 21.28
CA TYR A 125 -12.30 11.05 22.27
C TYR A 125 -11.30 10.95 23.41
N GLU A 126 -11.78 11.02 24.66
CA GLU A 126 -10.95 10.84 25.87
C GLU A 126 -10.30 9.44 25.91
N VAL A 127 -10.90 8.47 25.21
CA VAL A 127 -10.35 7.13 25.00
C VAL A 127 -9.86 7.03 23.56
N THR A 128 -8.57 6.74 23.39
CA THR A 128 -7.91 6.61 22.08
C THR A 128 -7.53 5.17 21.75
N ASP A 129 -7.88 4.20 22.60
CA ASP A 129 -7.53 2.80 22.35
C ASP A 129 -8.47 2.18 21.31
N PHE A 130 -7.89 1.73 20.19
CA PHE A 130 -8.61 1.09 19.09
C PHE A 130 -9.55 -0.03 19.57
N GLU A 131 -9.08 -0.91 20.46
CA GLU A 131 -9.87 -2.02 21.01
C GLU A 131 -11.12 -1.55 21.79
N ILE A 132 -11.04 -0.40 22.45
CA ILE A 132 -12.14 0.12 23.26
C ILE A 132 -13.15 0.86 22.38
N VAL A 133 -12.67 1.61 21.39
CA VAL A 133 -13.50 2.47 20.56
C VAL A 133 -14.20 1.70 19.44
N LEU A 134 -13.54 0.69 18.86
CA LEU A 134 -14.06 -0.15 17.77
C LEU A 134 -13.86 -1.64 18.07
N PRO A 135 -14.49 -2.18 19.13
CA PRO A 135 -14.26 -3.55 19.59
C PRO A 135 -14.59 -4.64 18.56
N GLN A 136 -15.63 -4.49 17.74
CA GLN A 136 -15.99 -5.45 16.70
C GLN A 136 -14.97 -5.44 15.57
N THR A 137 -14.56 -4.26 15.12
CA THR A 137 -13.52 -4.11 14.11
C THR A 137 -12.19 -4.65 14.62
N TYR A 138 -11.84 -4.38 15.88
CA TYR A 138 -10.64 -4.94 16.52
C TYR A 138 -10.66 -6.46 16.50
N ALA A 139 -11.76 -7.09 16.98
CA ALA A 139 -11.90 -8.54 16.97
C ALA A 139 -11.84 -9.14 15.56
N THR A 140 -12.40 -8.44 14.57
CA THR A 140 -12.43 -8.91 13.17
C THR A 140 -11.05 -8.84 12.50
N THR A 141 -10.20 -7.89 12.91
CA THR A 141 -8.91 -7.61 12.27
C THR A 141 -7.70 -8.14 13.06
N ASN A 142 -7.85 -8.39 14.36
CA ASN A 142 -6.83 -8.97 15.24
C ASN A 142 -6.79 -10.50 15.10
N ILE A 143 -6.21 -10.97 14.00
CA ILE A 143 -6.07 -12.39 13.69
C ILE A 143 -4.60 -12.82 13.82
N GLN A 144 -4.38 -13.97 14.46
CA GLN A 144 -3.06 -14.57 14.72
C GLN A 144 -2.45 -15.21 13.48
#